data_AF-A0A5C7PJD5-F1
#
_entry.id   AF-A0A5C7PJD5-F1
#
_cell.length_a   1.000
_cell.length_b   1.000
_cell.length_c   1.000
_cell.angle_alpha   90.00
_cell.angle_beta   90.00
_cell.angle_gamma   90.00
#
_symmetry.space_group_name_H-M   'P 1'
#
loop_
_entity.id
_entity.type
_entity.pdbx_description
1 polymer ?
#
loop_
_entity_poly.entity_id
_entity_poly.type
_entity_poly.pdbx_seq_one_letter_code
_entity_poly.pdbx_strand_id
1 'polypeptide(L)'
;MTYKLPDKIEIYAAALQSDINSERLKQVVNGKLETYWIGTVYGGGVATDKGYKFSTPEDAWQNASDFVERCAEIVSERRSAP
;
A
#
# COMPACT_ATOMS: atom_id res chain seq x y z
N MET A 1 -3.66 -14.89 28.62
CA MET A 1 -4.39 -14.08 27.64
C MET A 1 -3.53 -14.02 26.39
N THR A 2 -3.90 -14.76 25.34
CA THR A 2 -3.12 -14.80 24.10
C THR A 2 -3.49 -13.58 23.28
N TYR A 3 -2.61 -12.60 23.18
CA TYR A 3 -2.82 -11.43 22.32
C TYR A 3 -2.79 -11.89 20.86
N LYS A 4 -3.94 -11.90 20.18
CA LYS A 4 -4.00 -12.12 18.75
C LYS A 4 -3.65 -10.79 18.08
N LEU A 5 -2.51 -10.75 17.40
CA LEU A 5 -2.14 -9.60 16.59
C LEU A 5 -3.26 -9.30 15.58
N PRO A 6 -3.59 -8.02 15.34
CA PRO A 6 -4.60 -7.66 14.36
C PRO A 6 -4.17 -8.12 12.96
N ASP A 7 -5.13 -8.62 12.20
CA ASP A 7 -4.91 -9.05 10.82
C ASP A 7 -4.49 -7.84 9.98
N LYS A 8 -3.37 -7.95 9.28
CA LYS A 8 -2.81 -6.81 8.54
C LYS A 8 -3.77 -6.29 7.47
N ILE A 9 -4.58 -7.17 6.88
CA ILE A 9 -5.55 -6.78 5.86
C ILE A 9 -6.67 -5.96 6.50
N GLU A 10 -7.13 -6.31 7.70
CA GLU A 10 -8.09 -5.49 8.46
C GLU A 10 -7.53 -4.12 8.83
N ILE A 11 -6.24 -4.03 9.17
CA ILE A 11 -5.57 -2.76 9.45
C ILE A 11 -5.55 -1.87 8.21
N TYR A 12 -5.09 -2.40 7.06
CA TYR A 12 -5.00 -1.62 5.83
C TYR A 12 -6.38 -1.28 5.25
N ALA A 13 -7.37 -2.15 5.38
CA ALA A 13 -8.75 -1.88 4.98
C ALA A 13 -9.38 -0.71 5.76
N ALA A 14 -8.87 -0.40 6.96
CA ALA A 14 -9.34 0.71 7.79
C ALA A 14 -8.59 2.02 7.54
N ALA A 15 -7.64 2.06 6.59
CA ALA A 15 -6.88 3.26 6.26
C ALA A 15 -7.77 4.35 5.68
N LEU A 16 -7.61 5.57 6.19
CA LEU A 16 -8.24 6.76 5.64
C LEU A 16 -7.41 7.29 4.48
N GLN A 17 -8.03 8.14 3.64
CA GLN A 17 -7.31 8.82 2.56
C GLN A 17 -6.11 9.63 3.09
N SER A 18 -6.22 10.18 4.30
CA SER A 18 -5.14 10.91 4.99
C SER A 18 -3.97 10.04 5.42
N ASP A 19 -4.16 8.72 5.48
CA ASP A 19 -3.11 7.75 5.81
C ASP A 19 -2.34 7.28 4.56
N ILE A 20 -2.81 7.67 3.37
CA ILE A 20 -2.24 7.30 2.07
C ILE A 20 -1.39 8.47 1.55
N ASN A 21 -0.14 8.18 1.20
CA ASN A 21 0.78 9.19 0.70
C ASN A 21 1.65 8.65 -0.44
N SER A 22 2.44 9.54 -1.02
CA SER A 22 3.48 9.22 -2.00
C SER A 22 4.81 9.75 -1.51
N GLU A 23 5.80 8.87 -1.41
CA GLU A 23 7.14 9.21 -0.94
C GLU A 23 8.17 9.06 -2.06
N ARG A 24 9.23 9.86 -1.99
CA ARG A 24 10.36 9.70 -2.91
C ARG A 24 11.16 8.45 -2.56
N LEU A 25 11.35 7.61 -3.55
CA LEU A 25 12.17 6.41 -3.48
C LEU A 25 13.43 6.60 -4.32
N LYS A 26 14.61 6.51 -3.70
CA LYS A 26 15.88 6.49 -4.43
C LYS A 26 16.42 5.08 -4.45
N GLN A 27 16.71 4.55 -5.63
CA GLN A 27 17.22 3.18 -5.79
C GLN A 27 18.36 3.16 -6.81
N VAL A 28 19.41 2.38 -6.52
CA VAL A 28 20.46 2.11 -7.50
C VAL A 28 19.96 1.06 -8.49
N VAL A 29 19.90 1.42 -9.77
CA VAL A 29 19.53 0.53 -10.89
C VAL A 29 20.65 0.60 -11.92
N ASN A 30 21.20 -0.54 -12.30
CA ASN A 30 22.31 -0.63 -13.28
C ASN A 30 23.49 0.31 -12.96
N GLY A 31 23.84 0.44 -11.67
CA GLY A 31 24.94 1.28 -11.21
C GLY A 31 24.66 2.79 -11.18
N LYS A 32 23.41 3.23 -11.43
CA LYS A 32 23.00 4.64 -11.37
C LYS A 32 21.93 4.84 -10.30
N LEU A 33 21.99 5.97 -9.60
CA LEU A 33 20.98 6.36 -8.63
C LEU A 33 19.76 6.94 -9.37
N GLU A 34 18.69 6.16 -9.41
CA GLU A 34 17.42 6.56 -10.01
C GLU A 34 16.47 7.07 -8.91
N THR A 35 15.57 7.98 -9.27
CA THR A 35 14.53 8.50 -8.36
C THR A 35 13.15 8.12 -8.89
N TYR A 36 12.36 7.51 -8.03
CA TYR A 36 10.99 7.07 -8.25
C TYR A 36 10.09 7.62 -7.15
N TRP A 37 8.81 7.28 -7.25
CA TRP A 37 7.81 7.43 -6.21
C TRP A 37 7.31 6.06 -5.76
N ILE A 38 6.96 5.96 -4.47
CA ILE A 38 6.33 4.79 -3.87
C ILE A 38 5.09 5.24 -3.11
N GLY A 39 4.00 4.50 -3.28
CA GLY A 39 2.78 4.70 -2.49
C GLY A 39 2.99 4.16 -1.09
N THR A 40 2.53 4.88 -0.08
CA THR A 40 2.63 4.48 1.32
C THR A 40 1.28 4.48 1.99
N VAL A 41 1.08 3.54 2.91
CA VAL A 41 -0.07 3.48 3.82
C VAL A 41 0.47 3.40 5.24
N TYR A 42 0.08 4.33 6.11
CA TYR A 42 0.69 4.50 7.44
C TYR A 42 2.23 4.66 7.40
N GLY A 43 2.76 5.27 6.33
CA GLY A 43 4.20 5.42 6.11
C GLY A 43 4.92 4.14 5.66
N GLY A 44 4.22 3.01 5.54
CA GLY A 44 4.76 1.78 4.98
C GLY A 44 4.58 1.73 3.46
N GLY A 45 5.67 1.58 2.71
CA GLY A 45 5.61 1.40 1.26
C GLY A 45 4.85 0.15 0.83
N VAL A 46 3.96 0.28 -0.15
CA VAL A 46 3.13 -0.83 -0.64
C VAL A 46 3.50 -1.24 -2.07
N ALA A 47 3.42 -2.55 -2.31
CA ALA A 47 3.64 -3.16 -3.61
C ALA A 47 2.37 -3.89 -4.04
N THR A 48 1.97 -3.71 -5.30
CA THR A 48 0.88 -4.46 -5.93
C THR A 48 1.42 -5.20 -7.15
N ASP A 49 0.53 -5.83 -7.93
CA ASP A 49 0.89 -6.40 -9.23
C ASP A 49 1.41 -5.36 -10.23
N LYS A 50 1.11 -4.07 -10.03
CA LYS A 50 1.68 -2.96 -10.80
C LYS A 50 3.12 -2.62 -10.36
N GLY A 51 3.61 -3.26 -9.31
CA GLY A 51 4.90 -2.99 -8.68
C GLY A 51 4.80 -1.99 -7.53
N TYR A 52 5.95 -1.40 -7.19
CA TYR A 52 6.11 -0.44 -6.09
C TYR A 52 6.84 0.84 -6.48
N LYS A 53 7.25 0.96 -7.75
CA LYS A 53 8.06 2.06 -8.27
C LYS A 53 7.33 2.77 -9.39
N PHE A 54 7.09 4.04 -9.22
CA PHE A 54 6.34 4.84 -10.17
C PHE A 54 7.11 6.09 -10.57
N SER A 55 6.83 6.61 -11.77
CA SER A 55 7.47 7.82 -12.28
C SER A 55 6.84 9.09 -11.71
N THR A 56 5.58 9.04 -11.28
CA THR A 56 4.83 10.17 -10.74
C THR A 56 4.34 9.90 -9.31
N PRO A 57 4.18 10.95 -8.47
CA PRO A 57 3.56 10.79 -7.16
C PRO A 57 2.09 10.38 -7.27
N GLU A 58 1.37 10.81 -8.30
CA GLU A 58 -0.04 10.45 -8.52
C GLU A 58 -0.21 8.95 -8.77
N ASP A 59 0.63 8.34 -9.62
CA ASP A 59 0.58 6.89 -9.89
C ASP A 59 0.91 6.08 -8.62
N ALA A 60 1.89 6.57 -7.85
CA ALA A 60 2.26 5.97 -6.57
C ALA A 60 1.12 6.04 -5.56
N TRP A 61 0.44 7.18 -5.49
CA TRP A 61 -0.70 7.39 -4.59
C TRP A 61 -1.86 6.48 -4.99
N GLN A 62 -2.18 6.43 -6.28
CA GLN A 62 -3.23 5.57 -6.82
C GLN A 62 -2.95 4.10 -6.54
N ASN A 63 -1.69 3.66 -6.67
CA ASN A 63 -1.31 2.29 -6.33
C ASN A 63 -1.56 1.95 -4.85
N ALA A 64 -1.30 2.90 -3.93
CA ALA A 64 -1.60 2.70 -2.52
C ALA A 64 -3.09 2.73 -2.20
N SER A 65 -3.86 3.57 -2.90
CA SER A 65 -5.32 3.58 -2.84
C SER A 65 -5.94 2.27 -3.33
N ASP A 66 -5.50 1.75 -4.47
CA ASP A 66 -5.94 0.46 -5.01
C ASP A 66 -5.64 -0.68 -4.02
N PHE A 67 -4.48 -0.63 -3.35
CA PHE A 67 -4.11 -1.61 -2.32
C PHE A 67 -5.07 -1.57 -1.11
N VAL A 68 -5.43 -0.39 -0.63
CA VAL A 68 -6.39 -0.21 0.48
C VAL A 68 -7.78 -0.70 0.07
N GLU A 69 -8.24 -0.34 -1.13
CA GLU A 69 -9.52 -0.80 -1.67
C GLU A 69 -9.55 -2.33 -1.75
N ARG A 70 -8.48 -2.96 -2.26
CA ARG A 70 -8.40 -4.41 -2.33
C ARG A 70 -8.43 -5.07 -0.96
N CYS A 71 -7.81 -4.46 0.05
CA CYS A 71 -7.90 -4.94 1.43
C CYS A 71 -9.33 -4.86 1.97
N ALA A 72 -10.05 -3.77 1.69
CA ALA A 72 -11.46 -3.61 2.08
C ALA A 72 -12.37 -4.64 1.40
N GLU A 73 -12.15 -4.95 0.12
CA GLU A 73 -12.85 -6.02 -0.59
C GLU A 73 -12.66 -7.37 0.10
N ILE A 74 -11.42 -7.76 0.39
CA ILE A 74 -11.10 -9.05 1.05
C ILE A 74 -11.79 -9.15 2.41
N VAL A 75 -11.82 -8.07 3.20
CA VAL A 75 -12.51 -8.04 4.49
C VAL A 75 -14.02 -8.22 4.31
N SER A 76 -14.60 -7.57 3.29
CA SER A 76 -16.01 -7.73 2.94
C SER A 76 -16.33 -9.18 2.55
N GLU A 77 -15.54 -9.78 1.66
CA GLU A 77 -15.68 -11.18 1.23
C GLU A 77 -15.63 -12.16 2.41
N ARG A 78 -14.70 -11.95 3.36
CA ARG A 78 -14.59 -12.77 4.59
C ARG A 78 -15.80 -12.68 5.50
N ARG A 79 -16.48 -11.52 5.53
CA ARG A 79 -17.69 -11.30 6.34
C ARG A 79 -18.93 -11.89 5.67
N SER A 80 -18.94 -11.97 4.35
CA SER A 80 -20.04 -12.53 3.57
C SER A 80 -19.92 -14.04 3.32
N ALA A 81 -18.80 -14.66 3.68
CA ALA A 81 -18.63 -16.11 3.58
C ALA A 81 -19.54 -16.84 4.60
N PRO A 82 -20.24 -17.92 4.18
CA PRO A 82 -21.18 -18.68 5.01
C PRO A 82 -20.52 -19.49 6.13
#